data_AF-A0A7S3MFV1-F1
#
_entry.id   AF-A0A7S3MFV1-F1
#
_cell.length_a   1.000
_cell.length_b   1.000
_cell.length_c   1.000
_cell.angle_alpha   90.00
_cell.angle_beta   90.00
_cell.angle_gamma   90.00
#
_symmetry.space_group_name_H-M   'P 1'
#
loop_
_entity.id
_entity.type
_entity.pdbx_description
1 polymer ?
#
loop_
_entity_poly.entity_id
_entity_poly.type
_entity_poly.pdbx_seq_one_letter_code
_entity_poly.pdbx_strand_id
1 'polypeptide(L)'
;MGPIPWLITAEYFDAKYVATAMSIACIVNWVCNFMVGFCFPYMHNYLGAYTFVPFAAILAVTFLFTQLYVTESYGRTVEEIYRFVNLHAPPQSSYVREFQKYEMIDRVVE
;
A
#
# COMPACT_ATOMS: atom_id res chain seq x y z
N MET A 1 -0.01 -8.75 -10.35
CA MET A 1 -0.12 -7.73 -9.28
C MET A 1 1.26 -7.16 -9.03
N GLY A 2 1.42 -5.83 -9.06
CA GLY A 2 2.70 -5.19 -8.72
C GLY A 2 3.00 -5.26 -7.21
N PRO A 3 4.26 -5.07 -6.78
CA PRO A 3 4.65 -5.20 -5.37
C PRO A 3 4.23 -3.99 -4.51
N ILE A 4 4.00 -2.84 -5.14
CA ILE A 4 3.80 -1.54 -4.47
C ILE A 4 2.61 -1.53 -3.51
N PRO A 5 1.39 -2.00 -3.85
CA PRO A 5 0.26 -1.97 -2.93
C PRO A 5 0.49 -2.79 -1.65
N TRP A 6 1.23 -3.89 -1.77
CA TRP A 6 1.60 -4.72 -0.63
C TRP A 6 2.63 -4.01 0.25
N LEU A 7 3.64 -3.41 -0.36
CA LEU A 7 4.68 -2.65 0.35
C LEU A 7 4.09 -1.48 1.14
N ILE A 8 3.28 -0.64 0.49
CA ILE A 8 2.63 0.53 1.11
C ILE A 8 1.79 0.12 2.33
N THR A 9 1.08 -1.00 2.26
CA THR A 9 0.26 -1.48 3.40
C THR A 9 1.13 -1.86 4.61
N ALA A 10 2.37 -2.32 4.40
CA ALA A 10 3.30 -2.58 5.49
C ALA A 10 3.90 -1.29 6.08
N GLU A 11 4.04 -0.23 5.28
CA GLU A 11 4.63 1.05 5.70
C GLU A 11 3.62 1.99 6.38
N TYR A 12 2.35 1.93 5.98
CA TYR A 12 1.29 2.83 6.47
C TYR A 12 0.67 2.43 7.81
N PHE A 13 0.82 1.18 8.24
CA PHE A 13 0.18 0.66 9.44
C PHE A 13 1.21 0.26 10.49
N ASP A 14 0.90 0.49 11.77
CA ASP A 14 1.72 -0.06 12.87
C ASP A 14 1.77 -1.59 12.79
N ALA A 15 2.90 -2.17 13.20
CA ALA A 15 3.17 -3.61 13.13
C ALA A 15 2.04 -4.49 13.72
N LYS A 16 1.32 -3.98 14.75
CA LYS A 16 0.17 -4.67 15.36
C LYS A 16 -1.02 -4.82 14.40
N TYR A 17 -1.21 -3.88 13.46
CA TYR A 17 -2.36 -3.82 12.57
C TYR A 17 -2.03 -4.24 11.13
N VAL A 18 -0.75 -4.30 10.74
CA VAL A 18 -0.31 -4.69 9.40
C VAL A 18 -0.94 -6.02 8.95
N ALA A 19 -0.94 -7.05 9.81
CA ALA A 19 -1.50 -8.35 9.45
C ALA A 19 -3.02 -8.29 9.13
N THR A 20 -3.78 -7.51 9.89
CA THR A 20 -5.22 -7.31 9.66
C THR A 20 -5.49 -6.45 8.43
N ALA A 21 -4.72 -5.37 8.23
CA ALA A 21 -4.85 -4.54 7.04
C ALA A 21 -4.53 -5.34 5.76
N MET A 22 -3.47 -6.15 5.80
CA MET A 22 -3.06 -7.02 4.70
C MET A 22 -4.09 -8.09 4.37
N SER A 23 -4.73 -8.71 5.37
CA SER A 23 -5.75 -9.73 5.11
C SER A 23 -7.00 -9.14 4.44
N ILE A 24 -7.44 -7.95 4.87
CA ILE A 24 -8.54 -7.22 4.23
C ILE A 24 -8.16 -6.85 2.79
N ALA A 25 -6.97 -6.28 2.58
CA ALA A 25 -6.48 -5.93 1.25
C ALA A 25 -6.43 -7.16 0.33
N CYS A 26 -6.01 -8.32 0.86
CA CYS A 26 -5.99 -9.58 0.14
C CYS A 26 -7.38 -10.05 -0.27
N ILE A 27 -8.35 -10.02 0.64
CA ILE A 27 -9.74 -10.42 0.34
C ILE A 27 -10.32 -9.50 -0.74
N VAL A 28 -10.15 -8.19 -0.60
CA VAL A 28 -10.62 -7.22 -1.61
C VAL A 28 -9.96 -7.49 -2.96
N ASN A 29 -8.65 -7.76 -2.99
CA ASN A 29 -7.93 -8.09 -4.21
C ASN A 29 -8.50 -9.32 -4.93
N TRP A 30 -8.73 -10.40 -4.18
CA TRP A 30 -9.28 -11.63 -4.74
C TRP A 30 -10.71 -11.48 -5.21
N VAL A 31 -11.55 -10.76 -4.47
CA VAL A 31 -12.93 -10.47 -4.88
C VAL A 31 -12.93 -9.64 -6.16
N CYS A 32 -12.11 -8.60 -6.26
CA CYS A 32 -11.99 -7.80 -7.48
C CYS A 32 -11.51 -8.65 -8.67
N ASN A 33 -10.50 -9.50 -8.48
CA ASN A 33 -10.03 -10.40 -9.54
C ASN A 33 -11.13 -11.37 -9.99
N PHE A 34 -11.87 -11.95 -9.05
CA PHE A 34 -12.99 -12.84 -9.35
C PHE A 34 -14.09 -12.10 -10.13
N MET A 35 -14.48 -10.91 -9.67
CA MET A 35 -15.48 -10.08 -10.34
C MET A 35 -15.05 -9.71 -11.76
N VAL A 36 -13.79 -9.33 -11.97
CA VAL A 36 -13.27 -9.04 -13.31
C VAL A 36 -13.31 -10.29 -14.19
N GLY A 37 -12.81 -11.43 -13.70
CA GLY A 37 -12.82 -12.68 -14.45
C GLY A 37 -14.24 -13.15 -14.81
N PHE A 38 -15.19 -12.96 -13.90
CA PHE A 38 -16.60 -13.31 -14.12
C PHE A 38 -17.30 -12.33 -15.07
N CYS A 39 -17.11 -11.02 -14.90
CA CYS A 39 -17.82 -9.99 -15.67
C CYS A 39 -17.22 -9.76 -17.06
N PHE A 40 -15.92 -10.00 -17.25
CA PHE A 40 -15.22 -9.66 -18.49
C PHE A 40 -15.83 -10.29 -19.75
N PRO A 41 -16.20 -11.59 -19.79
CA PRO A 41 -16.85 -12.18 -20.97
C PRO A 41 -18.16 -11.49 -21.34
N TYR A 42 -18.98 -11.14 -20.34
CA TYR A 42 -20.23 -10.41 -20.57
C TYR A 42 -19.94 -9.00 -21.11
N MET A 43 -19.01 -8.27 -20.50
CA MET A 43 -18.60 -6.95 -20.97
C MET A 43 -18.02 -7.00 -22.38
N HIS A 44 -17.28 -8.07 -22.73
CA HIS A 44 -16.73 -8.27 -24.07
C HIS A 44 -17.81 -8.51 -25.12
N ASN A 45 -18.82 -9.31 -24.78
CA ASN A 45 -19.95 -9.57 -25.70
C ASN A 45 -20.77 -8.31 -26.00
N TYR A 46 -20.98 -7.43 -25.01
CA TYR A 46 -21.78 -6.21 -25.22
C TYR A 46 -20.98 -5.02 -25.77
N LEU A 47 -19.70 -4.87 -25.39
CA LEU A 47 -18.89 -3.68 -25.70
C LEU A 47 -17.80 -3.93 -26.76
N GLY A 48 -17.47 -5.19 -27.06
CA GLY A 48 -16.46 -5.55 -28.06
C GLY A 48 -15.09 -4.92 -27.78
N ALA A 49 -14.62 -4.05 -28.68
CA ALA A 49 -13.35 -3.34 -28.52
C ALA A 49 -13.37 -2.30 -27.38
N TYR A 50 -14.55 -1.79 -27.00
CA TYR A 50 -14.70 -0.78 -25.95
C TYR A 50 -14.67 -1.37 -24.52
N THR A 51 -14.56 -2.70 -24.37
CA THR A 51 -14.51 -3.38 -23.07
C THR A 51 -13.39 -2.89 -22.17
N PHE A 52 -12.32 -2.32 -22.72
CA PHE A 52 -11.21 -1.75 -21.96
C PHE A 52 -11.47 -0.33 -21.42
N VAL A 53 -12.48 0.38 -21.92
CA VAL A 53 -12.78 1.77 -21.49
C VAL A 53 -13.12 1.86 -19.99
N PRO A 54 -13.96 0.98 -19.40
CA PRO A 54 -14.20 0.98 -17.96
C PRO A 54 -12.92 0.75 -17.14
N PHE A 55 -12.02 -0.12 -17.61
CA PHE A 55 -10.73 -0.35 -16.94
C PHE A 55 -9.83 0.87 -17.00
N ALA A 56 -9.78 1.56 -18.15
CA ALA A 56 -9.04 2.81 -18.31
C ALA A 56 -9.58 3.92 -17.39
N ALA A 57 -10.91 4.01 -17.23
CA ALA A 57 -11.53 4.95 -16.30
C ALA A 57 -11.15 4.67 -14.84
N ILE A 58 -11.21 3.40 -14.41
CA ILE A 58 -10.78 2.99 -13.06
C ILE A 58 -9.28 3.25 -12.85
N LEU A 59 -8.46 3.02 -13.88
CA LEU A 59 -7.02 3.34 -13.84
C LEU A 59 -6.78 4.84 -13.67
N ALA A 60 -7.50 5.69 -14.41
CA ALA A 60 -7.39 7.14 -14.28
C ALA A 60 -7.80 7.64 -12.89
N VAL A 61 -8.90 7.11 -12.34
CA VAL A 61 -9.34 7.43 -10.98
C VAL A 61 -8.31 6.97 -9.94
N THR A 62 -7.80 5.74 -10.08
CA THR A 62 -6.76 5.22 -9.18
C THR A 62 -5.48 6.05 -9.26
N PHE A 63 -5.08 6.46 -10.47
CA PHE A 63 -3.91 7.31 -10.67
C PHE A 63 -4.06 8.66 -9.97
N LEU A 64 -5.20 9.33 -10.15
CA LEU A 64 -5.49 10.60 -9.47
C LEU A 64 -5.55 10.41 -7.95
N PHE A 65 -6.17 9.34 -7.46
CA PHE A 65 -6.17 9.00 -6.05
C PHE A 65 -4.75 8.83 -5.51
N THR A 66 -3.89 8.09 -6.21
CA THR A 66 -2.49 7.92 -5.83
C THR A 66 -1.76 9.27 -5.75
N GLN A 67 -1.95 10.14 -6.74
CA GLN A 67 -1.29 11.46 -6.73
C GLN A 67 -1.75 12.38 -5.59
N LEU A 68 -3.03 12.28 -5.18
CA LEU A 68 -3.60 13.17 -4.17
C LEU A 68 -3.43 12.67 -2.74
N TYR A 69 -3.47 11.34 -2.52
CA TYR A 69 -3.57 10.74 -1.20
C TYR A 69 -2.41 9.83 -0.81
N VAL A 70 -1.68 9.26 -1.78
CA VAL A 70 -0.52 8.43 -1.49
C VAL A 70 0.70 9.35 -1.41
N THR A 71 1.28 9.43 -0.23
CA THR A 71 2.52 10.17 -0.02
C THR A 71 3.69 9.29 -0.41
N GLU A 72 4.66 9.85 -1.11
CA GLU A 72 5.91 9.16 -1.41
C GLU A 72 6.60 8.75 -0.09
N SER A 73 6.79 7.44 0.12
CA SER A 73 7.48 6.87 1.27
C SER A 73 8.98 6.64 1.02
N TYR A 74 9.41 6.67 -0.25
CA TYR A 74 10.80 6.40 -0.62
C TYR A 74 11.77 7.45 -0.07
N GLY A 75 12.78 6.99 0.68
CA GLY A 75 13.84 7.84 1.23
C GLY A 75 13.42 8.76 2.38
N ARG A 76 12.21 8.59 2.93
CA ARG A 76 11.72 9.36 4.08
C ARG A 76 11.70 8.52 5.34
N THR A 77 12.00 9.16 6.47
CA THR A 77 11.85 8.53 7.78
C THR A 77 10.39 8.32 8.11
N VAL A 78 10.11 7.32 8.96
CA VAL A 78 8.75 7.03 9.43
C VAL A 78 8.16 8.27 10.09
N GLU A 79 8.90 8.94 10.97
CA GLU A 79 8.52 10.20 11.61
C GLU A 79 8.15 11.33 10.62
N GLU A 80 8.87 11.45 9.49
CA GLU A 80 8.53 12.44 8.46
C GLU A 80 7.20 12.11 7.78
N ILE A 81 6.93 10.83 7.48
CA ILE A 81 5.66 10.38 6.90
C ILE A 81 4.50 10.69 7.87
N TYR A 82 4.62 10.32 9.14
CA TYR A 82 3.58 10.62 10.16
C TYR A 82 3.33 12.13 10.32
N ARG A 83 4.38 12.95 10.22
CA ARG A 83 4.28 14.42 10.26
C ARG A 83 3.55 14.99 9.03
N PHE A 84 3.77 14.43 7.84
CA PHE A 84 3.05 14.82 6.62
C PHE A 84 1.55 14.48 6.67
N VAL A 85 1.19 13.36 7.32
CA VAL A 85 -0.20 12.88 7.40
C VAL A 85 -0.93 13.43 8.65
N ASN A 86 -0.33 14.36 9.40
CA ASN A 86 -0.89 14.94 10.63
C ASN A 86 -1.33 13.90 11.68
N LEU A 87 -0.72 12.71 11.64
CA LEU A 87 -0.93 11.67 12.63
C LEU A 87 -0.04 11.96 13.83
N HIS A 88 -0.54 11.72 15.06
CA HIS A 88 0.35 11.64 16.21
C HIS A 88 1.31 10.49 15.96
N ALA A 89 2.61 10.79 15.89
CA ALA A 89 3.62 9.75 15.77
C ALA A 89 3.43 8.78 16.97
N PRO A 90 3.20 7.48 16.72
CA PRO A 90 3.16 6.52 17.80
C PRO A 90 4.49 6.59 18.56
N PRO A 91 4.49 6.50 19.90
CA PRO A 91 5.73 6.52 20.66
C PRO A 91 6.64 5.41 20.14
N GLN A 92 7.85 5.80 19.74
CA GLN A 92 8.83 4.92 19.09
C GLN A 92 8.96 3.60 19.89
N SER A 93 8.54 2.51 19.26
CA SER A 93 8.50 1.16 19.87
C SER A 93 9.86 0.81 20.44
N SER A 94 9.90 0.31 21.68
CA SER A 94 11.13 -0.03 22.41
C SER A 94 12.05 -0.96 21.60
N TYR A 95 11.46 -1.83 20.78
CA TYR A 95 12.18 -2.72 19.87
C TYR A 95 12.99 -1.99 18.81
N VAL A 96 12.49 -0.86 18.28
CA VAL A 96 13.21 -0.06 17.26
C VAL A 96 14.42 0.63 17.88
N ARG A 97 14.27 1.16 19.11
CA ARG A 97 15.41 1.73 19.85
C ARG A 97 16.47 0.69 20.17
N GLU A 98 16.03 -0.54 20.48
CA GLU A 98 16.92 -1.65 20.79
C GLU A 98 17.66 -2.14 19.55
N PHE A 99 16.96 -2.34 18.42
CA PHE A 99 17.58 -2.68 17.13
C PHE A 99 18.57 -1.61 16.67
N GLN A 100 18.19 -0.34 16.74
CA GLN A 100 19.07 0.76 16.35
C GLN A 100 20.28 0.88 17.28
N LYS A 101 20.14 0.52 18.56
CA LYS A 101 21.27 0.41 19.50
C LYS A 101 22.24 -0.69 19.06
N TYR A 102 21.76 -1.85 18.61
CA TYR A 102 22.62 -2.93 18.10
C TYR A 102 23.32 -2.53 16.79
N GLU A 103 22.62 -1.94 15.82
CA GLU A 103 23.26 -1.46 14.58
C GLU A 103 24.30 -0.35 14.83
N MET A 104 24.07 0.52 15.83
CA MET A 104 25.03 1.53 16.24
C MET A 104 26.24 0.93 16.96
N ILE A 105 26.07 -0.17 17.71
CA ILE A 105 27.18 -0.90 18.32
C ILE A 105 28.04 -1.52 17.23
N ASP A 106 27.45 -2.17 16.23
CA ASP A 106 28.20 -2.82 15.16
C ASP A 106 29.03 -1.81 14.34
N ARG A 107 28.50 -0.61 14.10
CA ARG A 107 29.25 0.50 13.45
C ARG A 107 30.37 1.12 14.29
N VAL A 108 30.38 0.89 15.60
CA VAL A 108 31.43 1.40 16.52
C VAL A 108 32.50 0.33 16.77
N VAL A 109 32.18 -0.94 16.47
CA VAL A 109 33.08 -2.08 16.69
C VAL A 109 33.87 -2.44 15.42
N GLU A 110 33.43 -2.01 14.23
CA GLU A 110 34.25 -1.96 13.00
C GLU A 110 35.17 -0.73 12.95
#